data_AF-A0A962KQ47-F1
#
_entry.id   AF-A0A962KQ47-F1
#
_cell.length_a   1.000
_cell.length_b   1.000
_cell.length_c   1.000
_cell.angle_alpha   90.00
_cell.angle_beta   90.00
_cell.angle_gamma   90.00
#
_symmetry.space_group_name_H-M   'P 1'
#
loop_
_entity.id
_entity.type
_entity.pdbx_description
1 polymer ?
#
loop_
_entity_poly.entity_id
_entity_poly.type
_entity_poly.pdbx_seq_one_letter_code
_entity_poly.pdbx_strand_id
1 'polypeptide(L)'
;MEASFDQQAPKKPTNLSLNTDLLKKCRALNINLSVTLEQALNDKLAETAAHKFDNEKLDKLTPMIEYAGEKLLVLTPQVATVPAQLLKKPAGSLQQFRDEIIAAMDFAVTGL
;
A
#
# COMPACT_ATOMS: atom_id res chain seq x y z
N MET A 1 0.67 -17.55 5.48
CA MET A 1 0.72 -16.78 4.21
C MET A 1 0.06 -17.64 3.16
N GLU A 2 -1.17 -17.31 2.79
CA GLU A 2 -1.93 -18.04 1.79
C GLU A 2 -1.46 -17.61 0.39
N ALA A 3 -1.01 -18.56 -0.42
CA ALA A 3 -0.64 -18.30 -1.81
C ALA A 3 -1.89 -17.87 -2.59
N SER A 4 -1.91 -16.63 -3.09
CA SER A 4 -3.09 -15.99 -3.70
C SER A 4 -3.41 -16.46 -5.13
N PHE A 5 -2.94 -17.65 -5.53
CA PHE A 5 -3.16 -18.20 -6.87
C PHE A 5 -3.12 -19.72 -6.86
N ASP A 6 -3.93 -20.30 -7.73
CA ASP A 6 -4.02 -21.74 -7.92
C ASP A 6 -2.77 -22.25 -8.66
N GLN A 7 -1.85 -22.90 -7.92
CA GLN A 7 -0.63 -23.49 -8.50
C GLN A 7 -0.91 -24.71 -9.40
N GLN A 8 -2.16 -25.18 -9.44
CA GLN A 8 -2.60 -26.32 -10.25
C GLN A 8 -3.28 -25.89 -11.56
N ALA A 9 -3.43 -24.57 -11.79
CA ALA A 9 -4.13 -24.05 -12.95
C ALA A 9 -3.36 -24.40 -14.24
N PRO A 10 -4.05 -24.85 -15.30
CA PRO A 10 -3.40 -25.22 -16.55
C PRO A 10 -2.74 -24.00 -17.20
N LYS A 11 -1.47 -24.15 -17.58
CA LYS A 11 -0.70 -23.09 -18.26
C LYS A 11 -1.37 -22.76 -19.60
N LYS A 12 -1.78 -21.50 -19.78
CA LYS A 12 -2.32 -21.04 -21.06
C LYS A 12 -1.23 -20.34 -21.87
N PRO A 13 -1.06 -20.66 -23.16
CA PRO A 13 -0.17 -19.90 -24.03
C PRO A 13 -0.69 -18.46 -24.12
N THR A 14 0.16 -17.50 -23.75
CA THR A 14 -0.18 -16.08 -23.76
C THR A 14 0.74 -15.38 -24.77
N ASN A 15 0.18 -14.58 -25.68
CA ASN A 15 0.97 -13.80 -26.64
C ASN A 15 1.62 -12.62 -25.91
N LEU A 16 2.94 -12.70 -25.69
CA LEU A 16 3.74 -11.65 -25.05
C LEU A 16 4.73 -11.08 -26.07
N SER A 17 4.80 -9.75 -26.15
CA SER A 17 5.82 -9.06 -26.94
C SER A 17 7.01 -8.76 -26.03
N LEU A 18 8.16 -9.39 -26.30
CA LEU A 18 9.39 -9.25 -25.51
C LEU A 18 10.51 -8.68 -26.38
N ASN A 19 11.43 -7.97 -25.73
CA ASN A 19 12.60 -7.40 -26.40
C ASN A 19 13.48 -8.50 -27.02
N THR A 20 13.85 -8.34 -28.28
CA THR A 20 14.60 -9.33 -29.06
C THR A 20 16.03 -9.55 -28.53
N ASP A 21 16.69 -8.51 -28.01
CA ASP A 21 18.03 -8.63 -27.41
C ASP A 21 17.98 -9.41 -26.09
N LEU A 22 16.94 -9.17 -25.29
CA LEU A 22 16.69 -9.91 -24.06
C LEU A 22 16.46 -11.41 -24.33
N LEU A 23 15.66 -11.74 -25.36
CA LEU A 23 15.44 -13.15 -25.77
C LEU A 23 16.74 -13.84 -26.19
N LYS A 24 17.60 -13.13 -26.93
CA LYS A 24 18.91 -13.67 -27.35
C LYS A 24 19.81 -13.94 -26.14
N LYS A 25 19.87 -13.00 -25.19
CA LYS A 25 20.64 -13.16 -23.95
C LYS A 25 20.11 -14.30 -23.08
N CYS A 26 18.79 -14.41 -22.92
CA CYS A 26 18.19 -15.50 -22.17
C CYS A 26 18.48 -16.88 -22.79
N ARG A 27 18.43 -16.99 -24.12
CA ARG A 27 18.81 -18.23 -24.81
C ARG A 27 20.29 -18.55 -24.69
N ALA A 28 21.17 -17.54 -24.80
CA ALA A 28 22.61 -17.72 -24.64
C ALA A 28 22.98 -18.20 -23.22
N LEU A 29 22.21 -17.79 -22.22
CA LEU A 29 22.38 -18.16 -20.81
C LEU A 29 21.56 -19.39 -20.40
N ASN A 30 20.91 -20.07 -21.35
CA ASN A 30 20.05 -21.24 -21.12
C ASN A 30 18.97 -21.03 -20.03
N ILE A 31 18.45 -19.81 -19.94
CA ILE A 31 17.43 -19.44 -18.95
C ILE A 31 16.09 -20.05 -19.37
N ASN A 32 15.40 -20.71 -18.43
CA ASN A 32 14.04 -21.20 -18.67
C ASN A 32 13.05 -20.03 -18.56
N LEU A 33 12.69 -19.44 -19.71
CA LEU A 33 11.81 -18.27 -19.75
C LEU A 33 10.45 -18.52 -19.08
N SER A 34 9.87 -19.72 -19.21
CA SER A 34 8.57 -20.03 -18.59
C SER A 34 8.64 -19.87 -17.08
N VAL A 35 9.59 -20.56 -16.44
CA VAL A 35 9.76 -20.55 -14.99
C VAL A 35 10.13 -19.16 -14.48
N THR A 36 10.98 -18.45 -15.22
CA THR A 36 11.45 -17.11 -14.83
C THR A 36 10.31 -16.09 -14.89
N LEU A 37 9.49 -16.13 -15.94
CA LEU A 37 8.32 -15.25 -16.07
C LEU A 37 7.26 -15.58 -15.03
N GLU A 38 6.99 -16.86 -14.79
CA GLU A 38 6.06 -17.29 -13.73
C GLU A 38 6.51 -16.79 -12.35
N GLN A 39 7.81 -16.91 -12.04
CA GLN A 39 8.35 -16.43 -10.77
C GLN A 39 8.33 -14.89 -10.67
N ALA A 40 8.70 -14.17 -11.74
CA ALA A 40 8.67 -12.71 -11.73
C ALA A 40 7.25 -12.15 -11.63
N LEU A 41 6.27 -12.82 -12.24
CA LEU A 41 4.85 -12.47 -12.10
C LEU A 41 4.35 -12.75 -10.69
N ASN A 42 4.75 -13.88 -10.09
CA ASN A 42 4.41 -14.20 -8.71
C ASN A 42 5.00 -13.17 -7.73
N ASP A 43 6.29 -12.84 -7.88
CA ASP A 43 6.95 -11.82 -7.08
C ASP A 43 6.21 -10.48 -7.21
N LYS A 44 5.88 -10.08 -8.44
CA LYS A 44 5.12 -8.84 -8.69
C LYS A 44 3.70 -8.86 -8.12
N LEU A 45 3.03 -10.02 -8.14
CA LEU A 45 1.72 -10.20 -7.54
C LEU A 45 1.79 -10.13 -6.01
N ALA A 46 2.81 -10.74 -5.40
CA ALA A 46 3.06 -10.66 -3.97
C ALA A 46 3.39 -9.22 -3.54
N GLU A 47 4.24 -8.51 -4.28
CA GLU A 47 4.53 -7.08 -4.09
C GLU A 47 3.25 -6.24 -4.18
N THR A 48 2.44 -6.45 -5.23
CA THR A 48 1.22 -5.67 -5.47
C THR A 48 0.14 -5.99 -4.43
N ALA A 49 -0.01 -7.25 -4.04
CA ALA A 49 -0.92 -7.66 -2.99
C ALA A 49 -0.49 -7.05 -1.65
N ALA A 50 0.79 -7.15 -1.27
CA ALA A 50 1.32 -6.53 -0.05
C ALA A 50 1.10 -5.01 -0.05
N HIS A 51 1.34 -4.33 -1.18
CA HIS A 51 1.11 -2.89 -1.32
C HIS A 51 -0.39 -2.51 -1.23
N LYS A 52 -1.29 -3.42 -1.67
CA LYS A 52 -2.74 -3.25 -1.55
C LYS A 52 -3.29 -3.59 -0.16
N PHE A 53 -2.61 -4.47 0.60
CA PHE A 53 -3.07 -4.92 1.92
C PHE A 53 -2.97 -3.87 3.03
N ASP A 54 -2.39 -2.70 2.76
CA ASP A 54 -2.11 -1.69 3.79
C ASP A 54 -2.60 -0.27 3.44
N ASN A 55 -2.64 0.12 2.16
CA ASN A 55 -2.97 1.51 1.78
C ASN A 55 -4.42 1.92 2.10
N GLU A 56 -5.42 1.07 1.84
CA GLU A 56 -6.83 1.45 2.05
C GLU A 56 -7.21 1.53 3.54
N LYS A 57 -6.57 0.71 4.38
CA LYS A 57 -6.76 0.73 5.84
C LYS A 57 -6.00 1.87 6.49
N LEU A 58 -4.80 2.17 6.00
CA LEU A 58 -4.05 3.33 6.43
C LEU A 58 -4.75 4.62 6.03
N ASP A 59 -5.35 4.73 4.84
CA ASP A 59 -6.07 5.93 4.43
C ASP A 59 -7.17 6.33 5.43
N LYS A 60 -7.94 5.35 5.94
CA LYS A 60 -8.95 5.57 6.99
C LYS A 60 -8.35 5.99 8.33
N LEU A 61 -7.17 5.47 8.70
CA LEU A 61 -6.47 5.81 9.94
C LEU A 61 -5.66 7.10 9.83
N THR A 62 -5.28 7.49 8.62
CA THR A 62 -4.41 8.60 8.34
C THR A 62 -4.98 9.54 7.28
N PRO A 63 -6.11 10.20 7.58
CA PRO A 63 -6.73 11.12 6.64
C PRO A 63 -5.78 12.28 6.32
N MET A 64 -5.80 12.70 5.05
CA MET A 64 -5.08 13.88 4.59
C MET A 64 -5.96 15.11 4.74
N ILE A 65 -5.48 16.11 5.46
CA ILE A 65 -6.15 17.39 5.63
C ILE A 65 -5.33 18.52 5.01
N GLU A 66 -5.99 19.59 4.59
CA GLU A 66 -5.33 20.81 4.15
C GLU A 66 -5.48 21.90 5.23
N TYR A 67 -4.37 22.41 5.74
CA TYR A 67 -4.37 23.45 6.76
C TYR A 67 -3.30 24.48 6.46
N ALA A 68 -3.67 25.76 6.50
CA ALA A 68 -2.77 26.88 6.16
C ALA A 68 -2.11 26.77 4.77
N GLY A 69 -2.77 26.11 3.80
CA GLY A 69 -2.23 25.88 2.46
C GLY A 69 -1.24 24.72 2.35
N GLU A 70 -1.05 23.96 3.43
CA GLU A 70 -0.20 22.77 3.48
C GLU A 70 -1.05 21.51 3.60
N LYS A 71 -0.66 20.47 2.85
CA LYS A 71 -1.25 19.14 2.97
C LYS A 71 -0.56 18.38 4.09
N LEU A 72 -1.33 17.97 5.09
CA LEU A 72 -0.86 17.30 6.29
C LEU A 72 -1.56 15.95 6.43
N LEU A 73 -0.89 14.99 7.06
CA LEU A 73 -1.46 13.69 7.41
C LEU A 73 -1.75 13.65 8.91
N VAL A 74 -2.96 13.21 9.27
CA VAL A 74 -3.33 13.00 10.67
C VAL A 74 -2.94 11.59 11.08
N LEU A 75 -1.91 11.42 11.89
CA LEU A 75 -1.41 10.09 12.28
C LEU A 75 -2.19 9.52 13.48
N THR A 76 -3.47 9.19 13.31
CA THR A 76 -4.31 8.57 14.35
C THR A 76 -3.67 7.36 15.05
N PRO A 77 -2.97 6.42 14.37
CA PRO A 77 -2.34 5.28 15.06
C PRO A 77 -1.14 5.69 15.95
N GLN A 78 -0.61 6.90 15.79
CA GLN A 78 0.49 7.44 16.60
C GLN A 78 -0.02 8.41 17.68
N VAL A 79 -1.33 8.44 17.94
CA VAL A 79 -1.89 9.27 19.00
C VAL A 79 -1.37 8.83 20.37
N ALA A 80 -0.95 9.80 21.19
CA ALA A 80 -0.42 9.56 22.52
C ALA A 80 -0.85 10.65 23.50
N THR A 81 -0.80 10.35 24.79
CA THR A 81 -1.01 11.36 25.84
C THR A 81 0.12 12.37 25.85
N VAL A 82 -0.23 13.66 25.89
CA VAL A 82 0.73 14.77 26.00
C VAL A 82 0.45 15.56 27.29
N PRO A 83 1.44 15.78 28.17
CA PRO A 83 1.30 16.65 29.33
C PRO A 83 0.94 18.09 28.93
N ALA A 84 -0.04 18.69 29.61
CA ALA A 84 -0.53 20.03 29.28
C ALA A 84 0.56 21.12 29.33
N GLN A 85 1.59 20.94 30.15
CA GLN A 85 2.73 21.86 30.27
C GLN A 85 3.58 21.95 29.00
N LEU A 86 3.54 20.94 28.12
CA LEU A 86 4.27 20.93 26.85
C LEU A 86 3.51 21.63 25.71
N LEU A 87 2.23 21.95 25.93
CA LEU A 87 1.40 22.60 24.92
C LEU A 87 1.80 24.07 24.76
N LYS A 88 2.07 24.47 23.52
CA LYS A 88 2.32 25.87 23.14
C LYS A 88 1.00 26.62 22.95
N LYS A 89 1.08 27.89 22.54
CA LYS A 89 -0.10 28.68 22.14
C LYS A 89 -0.86 27.96 21.02
N PRO A 90 -2.21 27.98 21.06
CA PRO A 90 -3.03 27.32 20.04
C PRO A 90 -2.76 27.94 18.66
N ALA A 91 -2.50 27.09 17.67
CA ALA A 91 -2.19 27.51 16.30
C ALA A 91 -3.45 27.86 15.48
N GLY A 92 -4.60 27.28 15.83
CA GLY A 92 -5.89 27.53 15.19
C GLY A 92 -6.85 26.37 15.42
N SER A 93 -7.81 26.18 14.52
CA SER A 93 -8.88 25.19 14.64
C SER A 93 -8.92 24.22 13.45
N LEU A 94 -9.07 22.93 13.75
CA LEU A 94 -9.34 21.86 12.78
C LEU A 94 -10.81 21.43 12.78
N GLN A 95 -11.72 22.26 13.31
CA GLN A 95 -13.14 21.93 13.47
C GLN A 95 -13.82 21.45 12.17
N GLN A 96 -13.39 21.97 11.02
CA GLN A 96 -13.92 21.58 9.70
C GLN A 96 -13.63 20.12 9.33
N PHE A 97 -12.61 19.50 9.92
CA PHE A 97 -12.23 18.09 9.72
C PHE A 97 -12.71 17.19 10.86
N ARG A 98 -13.60 17.69 11.73
CA ARG A 98 -14.05 16.96 12.93
C ARG A 98 -14.60 15.58 12.59
N ASP A 99 -15.44 15.47 11.57
CA ASP A 99 -16.08 14.22 11.20
C ASP A 99 -15.06 13.19 10.67
N GLU A 100 -14.07 13.62 9.88
CA GLU A 100 -12.96 12.76 9.43
C GLU A 100 -12.09 12.27 10.59
N ILE A 101 -11.72 13.16 11.51
CA ILE A 101 -10.90 12.80 12.67
C ILE A 101 -11.64 11.82 13.58
N ILE A 102 -12.94 12.05 13.82
CA ILE A 102 -13.76 11.13 14.62
C ILE A 102 -13.89 9.78 13.93
N ALA A 103 -14.13 9.75 12.62
CA ALA A 103 -14.22 8.50 11.86
C ALA A 103 -12.91 7.71 11.93
N ALA A 104 -11.76 8.38 11.81
CA ALA A 104 -10.45 7.75 11.93
C ALA A 104 -10.20 7.21 13.36
N MET A 105 -10.60 7.96 14.39
CA MET A 105 -10.49 7.52 15.79
C MET A 105 -11.43 6.35 16.11
N ASP A 106 -12.67 6.39 15.61
CA ASP A 106 -13.61 5.27 15.75
C ASP A 106 -13.03 4.02 15.11
N PHE A 107 -12.59 4.13 13.85
CA PHE A 107 -11.94 3.03 13.14
C PHE A 107 -10.69 2.50 13.86
N ALA A 108 -9.88 3.37 14.48
CA ALA A 108 -8.72 2.95 15.26
C ALA A 108 -9.06 2.12 16.50
N VAL A 109 -10.24 2.34 17.10
CA VAL A 109 -10.69 1.67 18.34
C VAL A 109 -11.59 0.47 18.04
N THR A 110 -12.53 0.63 17.11
CA THR A 110 -13.59 -0.34 16.79
C THR A 110 -13.24 -1.23 15.61
N GLY A 111 -12.39 -0.74 14.69
CA GLY A 111 -12.01 -1.43 13.45
C GLY A 111 -13.12 -1.48 12.38
N LEU A 112 -14.21 -0.72 12.54
CA LEU A 112 -15.40 -0.74 11.68
C LEU A 112 -15.36 0.29 10.53
#